data_AF-A0A7X0J6F6-F1
#
_entry.id   AF-A0A7X0J6F6-F1
#
_cell.length_a   1.000
_cell.length_b   1.000
_cell.length_c   1.000
_cell.angle_alpha   90.00
_cell.angle_beta   90.00
_cell.angle_gamma   90.00
#
_symmetry.space_group_name_H-M   'P 1'
#
loop_
_entity.id
_entity.type
_entity.pdbx_description
1 polymer ?
#
loop_
_entity_poly.entity_id
_entity_poly.type
_entity_poly.pdbx_seq_one_letter_code
_entity_poly.pdbx_strand_id
1 'polypeptide(L)'
;MIRFNLLLSLFLCFFIKVSAQRQNTYFIKNNGQYVTQRDSADYIRIVQEPEQGSELYPVREYYMDGTKKTIGMSSKIDPPSYEGYRRVYYPNGNKKEIANFSKGLMTDTAYRYYPSGNLYTISVYKSSPFPGPPDVHINEVRDSTGKELAVEGNGDYIIYDQDFGKIIERGAIKNGVPDGVWTGDKTKTSSQYTETYTNGKLISGESTDDQDVTYKYTSNMTMPKFKGGMDRFYSYLRGHVNYPENCRRAGITGVAIVKFTVEKDGTLTDVKVVNYVNDDLAKEAVRVMKRSPLWEPGLYRGKPARVAFNVPISFNISSH
;
A
#
# COMPACT_ATOMS: atom_id res chain seq x y z
N MET A 1 -17.36 67.88 -60.74
CA MET A 1 -17.08 68.31 -59.35
C MET A 1 -17.44 67.14 -58.45
N ILE A 2 -16.44 66.44 -57.91
CA ILE A 2 -16.54 65.11 -57.28
C ILE A 2 -16.81 65.29 -55.77
N ARG A 3 -17.77 64.55 -55.21
CA ARG A 3 -18.02 64.45 -53.76
C ARG A 3 -17.37 63.16 -53.23
N PHE A 4 -16.54 63.30 -52.20
CA PHE A 4 -15.88 62.20 -51.51
C PHE A 4 -16.70 61.83 -50.26
N ASN A 5 -17.20 60.59 -50.18
CA ASN A 5 -17.83 60.04 -48.99
C ASN A 5 -16.76 59.38 -48.12
N LEU A 6 -16.67 59.81 -46.86
CA LEU A 6 -15.81 59.20 -45.84
C LEU A 6 -16.63 58.11 -45.13
N LEU A 7 -16.26 56.83 -45.30
CA LEU A 7 -16.82 55.70 -44.55
C LEU A 7 -15.82 55.30 -43.46
N LEU A 8 -16.22 55.47 -42.21
CA LEU A 8 -15.48 55.09 -41.01
C LEU A 8 -15.76 53.61 -40.70
N SER A 9 -14.77 52.73 -40.85
CA SER A 9 -14.87 51.31 -40.50
C SER A 9 -14.41 51.08 -39.06
N LEU A 10 -15.32 50.70 -38.16
CA LEU A 10 -14.99 50.26 -36.81
C LEU A 10 -14.36 48.86 -36.85
N PHE A 11 -13.12 48.73 -36.35
CA PHE A 11 -12.47 47.44 -36.12
C PHE A 11 -12.83 46.95 -34.71
N LEU A 12 -13.67 45.92 -34.60
CA LEU A 12 -14.06 45.31 -33.33
C LEU A 12 -13.05 44.21 -32.95
N CYS A 13 -12.06 44.55 -32.11
CA CYS A 13 -11.12 43.56 -31.56
C CYS A 13 -11.79 42.78 -30.42
N PHE A 14 -12.20 41.54 -30.66
CA PHE A 14 -12.57 40.59 -29.61
C PHE A 14 -11.32 40.15 -28.82
N PHE A 15 -11.19 40.61 -27.58
CA PHE A 15 -10.21 40.07 -26.63
C PHE A 15 -10.72 38.72 -26.09
N ILE A 16 -10.10 37.62 -26.52
CA ILE A 16 -10.28 36.31 -25.87
C ILE A 16 -9.55 36.39 -24.53
N LYS A 17 -10.30 36.47 -23.42
CA LYS A 17 -9.74 36.30 -22.07
C LYS A 17 -9.32 34.84 -21.89
N VAL A 18 -8.03 34.55 -22.03
CA VAL A 18 -7.46 33.30 -21.55
C VAL A 18 -7.41 33.37 -20.03
N SER A 19 -8.40 32.77 -19.35
CA SER A 19 -8.32 32.55 -17.91
C SER A 19 -7.41 31.35 -17.66
N ALA A 20 -6.24 31.56 -17.05
CA ALA A 20 -5.42 30.47 -16.57
C ALA A 20 -6.19 29.72 -15.46
N GLN A 21 -6.48 28.44 -15.66
CA GLN A 21 -7.11 27.60 -14.63
C GLN A 21 -6.14 27.45 -13.45
N ARG A 22 -6.63 27.72 -12.23
CA ARG A 22 -5.83 27.58 -11.02
C ARG A 22 -5.35 26.13 -10.88
N GLN A 23 -4.08 25.96 -10.55
CA GLN A 23 -3.46 24.64 -10.41
C GLN A 23 -2.44 24.61 -9.28
N ASN A 24 -2.31 23.45 -8.64
CA ASN A 24 -1.25 23.13 -7.70
C ASN A 24 -0.17 22.31 -8.42
N THR A 25 1.09 22.61 -8.16
CA THR A 25 2.23 21.88 -8.73
C THR A 25 3.12 21.36 -7.61
N TYR A 26 3.45 20.07 -7.68
CA TYR A 26 4.27 19.36 -6.71
C TYR A 26 5.48 18.72 -7.43
N PHE A 27 6.64 18.81 -6.80
CA PHE A 27 7.88 18.16 -7.25
C PHE A 27 8.13 16.95 -6.35
N ILE A 28 8.22 15.74 -6.92
CA ILE A 28 8.14 14.50 -6.14
C ILE A 28 9.20 13.50 -6.62
N LYS A 29 9.82 12.77 -5.69
CA LYS A 29 10.71 11.63 -5.96
C LYS A 29 9.93 10.33 -6.14
N ASN A 30 10.51 9.33 -6.80
CA ASN A 30 9.91 8.03 -7.04
C ASN A 30 9.55 7.28 -5.74
N ASN A 31 10.19 7.61 -4.62
CA ASN A 31 9.86 7.10 -3.29
C ASN A 31 8.67 7.82 -2.62
N GLY A 32 8.04 8.80 -3.29
CA GLY A 32 6.90 9.59 -2.79
C GLY A 32 7.29 10.83 -1.98
N GLN A 33 8.58 11.10 -1.79
CA GLN A 33 9.04 12.28 -1.05
C GLN A 33 8.82 13.56 -1.88
N TYR A 34 8.20 14.57 -1.26
CA TYR A 34 8.07 15.92 -1.83
C TYR A 34 9.39 16.68 -1.69
N VAL A 35 9.75 17.42 -2.73
CA VAL A 35 10.92 18.31 -2.76
C VAL A 35 10.48 19.71 -3.18
N THR A 36 11.25 20.71 -2.77
CA THR A 36 10.95 22.12 -3.08
C THR A 36 11.54 22.57 -4.41
N GLN A 37 12.65 21.96 -4.83
CA GLN A 37 13.34 22.28 -6.09
C GLN A 37 12.94 21.30 -7.19
N ARG A 38 12.59 21.84 -8.36
CA ARG A 38 12.24 21.05 -9.54
C ARG A 38 13.34 20.06 -9.94
N ASP A 39 14.59 20.50 -9.91
CA ASP A 39 15.75 19.70 -10.34
C ASP A 39 16.06 18.53 -9.38
N SER A 40 15.46 18.54 -8.19
CA SER A 40 15.58 17.46 -7.21
C SER A 40 14.49 16.40 -7.32
N ALA A 41 13.53 16.58 -8.23
CA ALA A 41 12.39 15.68 -8.40
C ALA A 41 12.58 14.67 -9.54
N ASP A 42 11.93 13.52 -9.39
CA ASP A 42 11.88 12.48 -10.43
C ASP A 42 10.66 12.66 -11.35
N TYR A 43 9.62 13.36 -10.88
CA TYR A 43 8.45 13.72 -11.64
C TYR A 43 7.72 14.92 -11.03
N ILE A 44 6.86 15.54 -11.84
CA ILE A 44 5.98 16.63 -11.42
C ILE A 44 4.53 16.13 -11.36
N ARG A 45 3.76 16.59 -10.39
CA ARG A 45 2.31 16.43 -10.33
C ARG A 45 1.64 17.79 -10.46
N ILE A 46 0.68 17.89 -11.35
CA ILE A 46 -0.18 19.05 -11.54
C ILE A 46 -1.61 18.63 -11.19
N VAL A 47 -2.23 19.34 -10.25
CA VAL A 47 -3.62 19.14 -9.85
C VAL A 47 -4.39 20.42 -10.16
N GLN A 48 -5.36 20.32 -11.06
CA GLN A 48 -6.16 21.48 -11.50
C GLN A 48 -7.46 21.57 -10.69
N GLU A 49 -8.00 22.79 -10.58
CA GLU A 49 -9.36 22.97 -10.05
C GLU A 49 -10.38 22.19 -10.90
N PRO A 50 -11.45 21.66 -10.30
CA PRO A 50 -12.50 20.98 -11.05
C PRO A 50 -13.13 21.89 -12.12
N GLU A 51 -13.56 21.29 -13.21
CA GLU A 51 -14.40 21.98 -14.20
C GLU A 51 -15.79 22.28 -13.61
N GLN A 52 -16.50 23.25 -14.20
CA GLN A 52 -17.83 23.63 -13.71
C GLN A 52 -18.78 22.41 -13.70
N GLY A 53 -19.36 22.11 -12.53
CA GLY A 53 -20.25 20.96 -12.34
C GLY A 53 -19.56 19.65 -11.96
N SER A 54 -18.23 19.63 -11.85
CA SER A 54 -17.46 18.51 -11.29
C SER A 54 -16.96 18.84 -9.88
N GLU A 55 -16.92 17.84 -9.00
CA GLU A 55 -16.21 17.92 -7.72
C GLU A 55 -14.81 17.27 -7.78
N LEU A 56 -14.45 16.71 -8.94
CA LEU A 56 -13.20 15.96 -9.12
C LEU A 56 -12.09 16.83 -9.70
N TYR A 57 -10.93 16.74 -9.07
CA TYR A 57 -9.69 17.41 -9.48
C TYR A 57 -8.98 16.60 -10.56
N PRO A 58 -8.72 17.18 -11.75
CA PRO A 58 -7.85 16.56 -12.74
C PRO A 58 -6.41 16.47 -12.23
N VAL A 59 -5.86 15.25 -12.19
CA VAL A 59 -4.48 14.97 -11.79
C VAL A 59 -3.69 14.53 -13.01
N ARG A 60 -2.59 15.24 -13.29
CA ARG A 60 -1.63 14.89 -14.33
C ARG A 60 -0.22 14.89 -13.76
N GLU A 61 0.44 13.76 -13.89
CA GLU A 61 1.85 13.60 -13.54
C GLU A 61 2.68 13.43 -14.81
N TYR A 62 3.86 14.02 -14.80
CA TYR A 62 4.81 13.98 -15.91
C TYR A 62 6.20 13.64 -15.40
N TYR A 63 6.91 12.80 -16.14
CA TYR A 63 8.35 12.66 -16.01
C TYR A 63 9.03 14.01 -16.31
N MET A 64 10.29 14.15 -15.91
CA MET A 64 11.02 15.42 -16.03
C MET A 64 11.25 15.86 -17.49
N ASP A 65 11.25 14.91 -18.42
CA ASP A 65 11.29 15.14 -19.88
C ASP A 65 9.94 15.60 -20.48
N GLY A 66 8.89 15.66 -19.67
CA GLY A 66 7.53 16.02 -20.09
C GLY A 66 6.68 14.84 -20.54
N THR A 67 7.21 13.61 -20.56
CA THR A 67 6.44 12.42 -20.88
C THR A 67 5.37 12.18 -19.82
N LYS A 68 4.16 11.80 -20.23
CA LYS A 68 3.07 11.49 -19.30
C LYS A 68 3.50 10.35 -18.38
N LYS A 69 3.24 10.50 -17.08
CA LYS A 69 3.49 9.47 -16.06
C LYS A 69 2.17 8.90 -15.52
N THR A 70 1.23 9.75 -15.14
CA THR A 70 -0.09 9.33 -14.63
C THR A 70 -1.14 10.37 -14.97
N ILE A 71 -2.35 9.92 -15.32
CA ILE A 71 -3.50 10.77 -15.59
C ILE A 71 -4.72 10.14 -14.92
N GLY A 72 -5.50 10.94 -14.19
CA GLY A 72 -6.75 10.52 -13.59
C GLY A 72 -7.53 11.67 -13.00
N MET A 73 -8.65 11.35 -12.36
CA MET A 73 -9.46 12.29 -11.58
C MET A 73 -9.34 11.94 -10.10
N SER A 74 -9.45 12.93 -9.22
CA SER A 74 -9.33 12.72 -7.79
C SER A 74 -10.39 13.46 -6.98
N SER A 75 -10.84 12.86 -5.88
CA SER A 75 -11.70 13.48 -4.87
C SER A 75 -10.92 14.30 -3.82
N LYS A 76 -9.58 14.32 -3.88
CA LYS A 76 -8.70 15.09 -2.98
C LYS A 76 -7.58 15.77 -3.77
N ILE A 77 -7.18 16.95 -3.34
CA ILE A 77 -6.06 17.67 -3.97
C ILE A 77 -4.74 16.94 -3.72
N ASP A 78 -4.44 16.61 -2.46
CA ASP A 78 -3.17 15.98 -2.09
C ASP A 78 -3.28 15.22 -0.73
N PRO A 79 -2.75 13.98 -0.62
CA PRO A 79 -2.42 13.12 -1.75
C PRO A 79 -3.70 12.77 -2.55
N PRO A 80 -3.61 12.54 -3.86
CA PRO A 80 -4.74 12.15 -4.68
C PRO A 80 -5.44 10.89 -4.17
N SER A 81 -6.76 10.98 -4.04
CA SER A 81 -7.69 9.85 -3.90
C SER A 81 -8.38 9.65 -5.24
N TYR A 82 -7.95 8.68 -6.06
CA TYR A 82 -8.44 8.55 -7.44
C TYR A 82 -9.91 8.11 -7.51
N GLU A 83 -10.62 8.63 -8.51
CA GLU A 83 -11.99 8.27 -8.87
C GLU A 83 -12.05 8.03 -10.38
N GLY A 84 -12.77 6.98 -10.80
CA GLY A 84 -12.85 6.57 -12.20
C GLY A 84 -11.52 6.02 -12.74
N TYR A 85 -11.31 6.15 -14.05
CA TYR A 85 -10.12 5.61 -14.71
C TYR A 85 -8.85 6.41 -14.39
N ARG A 86 -7.86 5.70 -13.85
CA ARG A 86 -6.46 6.12 -13.78
C ARG A 86 -5.66 5.41 -14.87
N ARG A 87 -4.79 6.16 -15.56
CA ARG A 87 -3.84 5.63 -16.54
C ARG A 87 -2.43 5.97 -16.09
N VAL A 88 -1.57 4.97 -16.05
CA VAL A 88 -0.16 5.09 -15.71
C VAL A 88 0.66 4.71 -16.93
N TYR A 89 1.80 5.37 -17.13
CA TYR A 89 2.65 5.24 -18.31
C TYR A 89 4.11 5.00 -17.92
N TYR A 90 4.83 4.26 -18.75
CA TYR A 90 6.28 4.12 -18.68
C TYR A 90 6.98 5.40 -19.19
N PRO A 91 8.26 5.60 -18.87
CA PRO A 91 9.05 6.72 -19.42
C PRO A 91 9.12 6.75 -20.95
N ASN A 92 8.96 5.61 -21.62
CA ASN A 92 8.88 5.54 -23.08
C ASN A 92 7.51 5.94 -23.66
N GLY A 93 6.57 6.36 -22.82
CA GLY A 93 5.22 6.78 -23.21
C GLY A 93 4.20 5.65 -23.38
N ASN A 94 4.63 4.38 -23.36
CA ASN A 94 3.71 3.25 -23.41
C ASN A 94 2.87 3.16 -22.13
N LYS A 95 1.65 2.63 -22.25
CA LYS A 95 0.80 2.38 -21.08
C LYS A 95 1.48 1.36 -20.18
N LYS A 96 1.41 1.60 -18.88
CA LYS A 96 1.85 0.70 -17.80
C LYS A 96 0.66 0.06 -17.11
N GLU A 97 -0.37 0.86 -16.84
CA GLU A 97 -1.58 0.41 -16.16
C GLU A 97 -2.79 1.25 -16.58
N ILE A 98 -3.95 0.61 -16.67
CA ILE A 98 -5.25 1.27 -16.63
C ILE A 98 -6.06 0.59 -15.53
N ALA A 99 -6.57 1.34 -14.58
CA ALA A 99 -7.40 0.80 -13.50
C ALA A 99 -8.54 1.76 -13.17
N ASN A 100 -9.69 1.22 -12.79
CA ASN A 100 -10.83 1.99 -12.33
C ASN A 100 -10.82 2.10 -10.80
N PHE A 101 -11.25 3.25 -10.27
CA PHE A 101 -11.25 3.54 -8.85
C PHE A 101 -12.59 4.06 -8.37
N SER A 102 -12.95 3.70 -7.14
CA SER A 102 -14.04 4.32 -6.38
C SER A 102 -13.58 4.56 -4.95
N LYS A 103 -13.72 5.80 -4.47
CA LYS A 103 -13.30 6.21 -3.11
C LYS A 103 -11.83 5.91 -2.84
N GLY A 104 -10.97 6.05 -3.86
CA GLY A 104 -9.54 5.75 -3.79
C GLY A 104 -9.17 4.27 -3.81
N LEU A 105 -10.14 3.35 -3.89
CA LEU A 105 -9.90 1.90 -3.98
C LEU A 105 -10.05 1.43 -5.43
N MET A 106 -9.18 0.54 -5.89
CA MET A 106 -9.34 -0.12 -7.19
C MET A 106 -10.63 -0.95 -7.20
N THR A 107 -11.38 -0.85 -8.29
CA THR A 107 -12.66 -1.55 -8.49
C THR A 107 -12.76 -2.03 -9.93
N ASP A 108 -13.62 -3.02 -10.18
CA ASP A 108 -13.89 -3.54 -11.52
C ASP A 108 -12.61 -4.13 -12.16
N THR A 109 -12.09 -3.57 -13.25
CA THR A 109 -11.04 -4.22 -14.05
C THR A 109 -9.80 -3.36 -14.11
N ALA A 110 -8.64 -4.00 -13.93
CA ALA A 110 -7.33 -3.39 -14.16
C ALA A 110 -6.57 -4.13 -15.27
N TYR A 111 -5.90 -3.35 -16.11
CA TYR A 111 -5.06 -3.80 -17.20
C TYR A 111 -3.62 -3.40 -16.89
N ARG A 112 -2.70 -4.35 -16.95
CA ARG A 112 -1.25 -4.09 -16.85
C ARG A 112 -0.56 -4.46 -18.13
N TYR A 113 0.49 -3.73 -18.47
CA TYR A 113 1.18 -3.85 -19.75
C TYR A 113 2.69 -3.97 -19.53
N TYR A 114 3.36 -4.68 -20.43
CA TYR A 114 4.82 -4.68 -20.54
C TYR A 114 5.33 -3.30 -21.00
N PRO A 115 6.61 -2.95 -20.73
CA PRO A 115 7.23 -1.75 -21.28
C PRO A 115 7.16 -1.66 -22.82
N SER A 116 7.08 -2.79 -23.52
CA SER A 116 6.87 -2.87 -24.97
C SER A 116 5.47 -2.40 -25.43
N GLY A 117 4.51 -2.29 -24.51
CA GLY A 117 3.11 -1.93 -24.78
C GLY A 117 2.17 -3.13 -24.92
N ASN A 118 2.70 -4.36 -24.95
CA ASN A 118 1.88 -5.57 -24.98
C ASN A 118 1.12 -5.76 -23.65
N LEU A 119 -0.11 -6.25 -23.73
CA LEU A 119 -0.91 -6.58 -22.55
C LEU A 119 -0.21 -7.69 -21.75
N TYR A 120 -0.15 -7.52 -20.44
CA TYR A 120 0.45 -8.47 -19.51
C TYR A 120 -0.62 -9.19 -18.69
N THR A 121 -1.47 -8.46 -17.97
CA THR A 121 -2.55 -9.05 -17.19
C THR A 121 -3.84 -8.26 -17.28
N ILE A 122 -4.96 -8.98 -17.15
CA ILE A 122 -6.26 -8.43 -16.80
C ILE A 122 -6.64 -8.99 -15.43
N SER A 123 -6.95 -8.11 -14.48
CA SER A 123 -7.33 -8.48 -13.11
C SER A 123 -8.65 -7.83 -12.74
N VAL A 124 -9.50 -8.59 -12.05
CA VAL A 124 -10.83 -8.17 -11.61
C VAL A 124 -10.82 -7.98 -10.11
N TYR A 125 -11.13 -6.76 -9.67
CA TYR A 125 -11.21 -6.32 -8.28
C TYR A 125 -12.67 -6.35 -7.84
N LYS A 126 -13.00 -7.36 -7.02
CA LYS A 126 -14.31 -7.48 -6.37
C LYS A 126 -14.32 -6.67 -5.08
N SER A 127 -15.53 -6.29 -4.65
CA SER A 127 -15.74 -5.53 -3.42
C SER A 127 -15.01 -6.16 -2.23
N SER A 128 -14.20 -5.36 -1.55
CA SER A 128 -13.46 -5.81 -0.36
C SER A 128 -14.40 -6.03 0.82
N PRO A 129 -14.24 -7.10 1.62
CA PRO A 129 -14.79 -7.14 2.96
C PRO A 129 -14.04 -6.10 3.79
N PHE A 130 -14.67 -4.96 4.09
CA PHE A 130 -14.07 -4.01 5.03
C PHE A 130 -14.10 -4.63 6.44
N PRO A 131 -12.96 -4.72 7.16
CA PRO A 131 -11.59 -4.33 6.79
C PRO A 131 -10.79 -5.47 6.12
N GLY A 132 -10.20 -5.23 4.95
CA GLY A 132 -9.37 -6.20 4.23
C GLY A 132 -8.82 -5.67 2.90
N PRO A 133 -7.86 -6.35 2.27
CA PRO A 133 -7.51 -6.07 0.87
C PRO A 133 -8.70 -6.38 -0.05
N PRO A 134 -8.75 -5.79 -1.27
CA PRO A 134 -9.74 -6.20 -2.26
C PRO A 134 -9.54 -7.66 -2.64
N ASP A 135 -10.66 -8.33 -2.93
CA ASP A 135 -10.63 -9.66 -3.51
C ASP A 135 -10.26 -9.53 -5.00
N VAL A 136 -9.10 -10.04 -5.39
CA VAL A 136 -8.55 -9.87 -6.75
C VAL A 136 -8.50 -11.23 -7.43
N HIS A 137 -9.15 -11.32 -8.58
CA HIS A 137 -9.11 -12.49 -9.45
C HIS A 137 -8.36 -12.15 -10.73
N ILE A 138 -7.41 -12.99 -11.14
CA ILE A 138 -6.72 -12.86 -12.41
C ILE A 138 -7.62 -13.42 -13.52
N ASN A 139 -7.90 -12.65 -14.57
CA ASN A 139 -8.71 -13.10 -15.70
C ASN A 139 -7.85 -13.56 -16.87
N GLU A 140 -6.84 -12.77 -17.25
CA GLU A 140 -5.92 -13.09 -18.33
C GLU A 140 -4.47 -12.84 -17.92
N VAL A 141 -3.58 -13.69 -18.42
CA VAL A 141 -2.13 -13.50 -18.36
C VAL A 141 -1.57 -13.75 -19.75
N ARG A 142 -0.69 -12.88 -20.21
CA ARG A 142 0.03 -13.01 -21.49
C ARG A 142 1.53 -12.83 -21.28
N ASP A 143 2.33 -13.51 -22.09
CA ASP A 143 3.78 -13.28 -22.15
C ASP A 143 4.13 -11.98 -22.91
N SER A 144 5.41 -11.63 -22.96
CA SER A 144 5.88 -10.41 -23.61
C SER A 144 5.66 -10.37 -25.12
N THR A 145 5.37 -11.51 -25.76
CA THR A 145 5.02 -11.61 -27.19
C THR A 145 3.53 -11.48 -27.45
N GLY A 146 2.71 -11.48 -26.39
CA GLY A 146 1.25 -11.43 -26.45
C GLY A 146 0.58 -12.81 -26.44
N LYS A 147 1.35 -13.90 -26.34
CA LYS A 147 0.82 -15.26 -26.21
C LYS A 147 0.11 -15.41 -24.88
N GLU A 148 -1.08 -15.98 -24.92
CA GLU A 148 -1.88 -16.26 -23.73
C GLU A 148 -1.26 -17.39 -22.91
N LEU A 149 -1.08 -17.13 -21.61
CA LEU A 149 -0.63 -18.08 -20.60
C LEU A 149 -1.78 -18.52 -19.70
N ALA A 150 -2.75 -17.63 -19.46
CA ALA A 150 -3.98 -17.93 -18.77
C ALA A 150 -5.15 -17.16 -19.38
N VAL A 151 -6.31 -17.83 -19.47
CA VAL A 151 -7.56 -17.30 -20.05
C VAL A 151 -8.71 -17.67 -19.13
N GLU A 152 -9.65 -16.74 -18.92
CA GLU A 152 -10.78 -16.90 -17.99
C GLU A 152 -10.35 -17.36 -16.59
N GLY A 153 -9.18 -16.90 -16.16
CA GLY A 153 -8.58 -17.20 -14.86
C GLY A 153 -8.00 -18.61 -14.72
N ASN A 154 -7.77 -19.32 -15.82
CA ASN A 154 -7.19 -20.66 -15.82
C ASN A 154 -5.91 -20.69 -16.66
N GLY A 155 -4.83 -21.19 -16.08
CA GLY A 155 -3.54 -21.36 -16.77
C GLY A 155 -2.36 -20.92 -15.90
N ASP A 156 -1.28 -20.50 -16.54
CA ASP A 156 -0.04 -20.11 -15.85
C ASP A 156 0.00 -18.59 -15.61
N TYR A 157 0.46 -18.21 -14.42
CA TYR A 157 0.75 -16.82 -14.09
C TYR A 157 2.24 -16.66 -13.76
N ILE A 158 2.90 -15.78 -14.49
CA ILE A 158 4.29 -15.36 -14.24
C ILE A 158 4.26 -13.93 -13.73
N ILE A 159 4.83 -13.70 -12.54
CA ILE A 159 4.95 -12.39 -11.90
C ILE A 159 6.38 -11.89 -12.05
N TYR A 160 6.52 -10.65 -12.50
CA TYR A 160 7.82 -9.99 -12.66
C TYR A 160 8.05 -8.89 -11.61
N ASP A 161 9.31 -8.46 -11.48
CA ASP A 161 9.66 -7.23 -10.79
C ASP A 161 9.12 -5.99 -11.51
N GLN A 162 9.30 -4.81 -10.91
CA GLN A 162 8.65 -3.58 -11.41
C GLN A 162 9.09 -3.17 -12.82
N ASP A 163 10.28 -3.62 -13.24
CA ASP A 163 10.91 -3.28 -14.51
C ASP A 163 10.82 -4.42 -15.55
N PHE A 164 10.15 -5.53 -15.20
CA PHE A 164 10.06 -6.74 -16.03
C PHE A 164 11.43 -7.38 -16.35
N GLY A 165 12.44 -7.13 -15.52
CA GLY A 165 13.79 -7.67 -15.68
C GLY A 165 13.95 -9.07 -15.09
N LYS A 166 13.16 -9.42 -14.07
CA LYS A 166 13.24 -10.72 -13.38
C LYS A 166 11.87 -11.29 -13.09
N ILE A 167 11.72 -12.61 -13.26
CA ILE A 167 10.59 -13.36 -12.72
C ILE A 167 10.78 -13.43 -11.20
N ILE A 168 9.77 -13.02 -10.46
CA ILE A 168 9.78 -13.03 -8.99
C ILE A 168 8.93 -14.15 -8.43
N GLU A 169 7.83 -14.50 -9.12
CA GLU A 169 6.95 -15.60 -8.74
C GLU A 169 6.33 -16.21 -9.99
N ARG A 170 5.95 -17.48 -9.92
CA ARG A 170 5.15 -18.13 -10.96
C ARG A 170 4.38 -19.32 -10.38
N GLY A 171 3.24 -19.62 -10.96
CA GLY A 171 2.46 -20.80 -10.65
C GLY A 171 1.16 -20.85 -11.44
N ALA A 172 0.41 -21.92 -11.24
CA ALA A 172 -0.88 -22.07 -11.88
C ALA A 172 -1.98 -21.28 -11.15
N ILE A 173 -2.94 -20.80 -11.91
CA ILE A 173 -4.18 -20.21 -11.43
C ILE A 173 -5.37 -21.02 -11.92
N LYS A 174 -6.41 -21.08 -11.08
CA LYS A 174 -7.70 -21.64 -11.42
C LYS A 174 -8.79 -20.71 -10.90
N ASN A 175 -9.77 -20.39 -11.73
CA ASN A 175 -10.80 -19.38 -11.43
C ASN A 175 -10.21 -18.05 -10.92
N GLY A 176 -9.04 -17.68 -11.42
CA GLY A 176 -8.36 -16.43 -11.12
C GLY A 176 -7.65 -16.35 -9.78
N VAL A 177 -7.56 -17.46 -9.03
CA VAL A 177 -6.81 -17.53 -7.77
C VAL A 177 -5.67 -18.57 -7.86
N PRO A 178 -4.61 -18.45 -7.04
CA PRO A 178 -3.55 -19.45 -6.98
C PRO A 178 -4.08 -20.87 -6.77
N ASP A 179 -3.67 -21.82 -7.61
CA ASP A 179 -4.05 -23.23 -7.50
C ASP A 179 -2.89 -24.12 -7.95
N GLY A 180 -2.55 -25.15 -7.17
CA GLY A 180 -1.36 -25.96 -7.42
C GLY A 180 -0.07 -25.33 -6.92
N VAL A 181 1.05 -25.64 -7.59
CA VAL A 181 2.39 -25.27 -7.12
C VAL A 181 2.79 -23.89 -7.60
N TRP A 182 3.21 -23.06 -6.66
CA TRP A 182 3.79 -21.75 -6.85
C TRP A 182 5.24 -21.75 -6.41
N THR A 183 6.08 -21.07 -7.18
CA THR A 183 7.50 -20.89 -6.87
C THR A 183 7.82 -19.40 -6.90
N GLY A 184 8.70 -18.95 -6.04
CA GLY A 184 9.23 -17.59 -6.12
C GLY A 184 10.67 -17.47 -5.66
N ASP A 185 11.30 -16.41 -6.12
CA ASP A 185 12.74 -16.19 -6.00
C ASP A 185 13.08 -15.16 -4.90
N LYS A 186 14.37 -15.06 -4.56
CA LYS A 186 14.93 -14.22 -3.49
C LYS A 186 14.73 -12.73 -3.71
N THR A 187 14.42 -12.32 -4.95
CA THR A 187 14.38 -10.92 -5.42
C THR A 187 13.48 -10.00 -4.58
N LYS A 188 12.46 -10.53 -3.89
CA LYS A 188 11.62 -9.76 -2.95
C LYS A 188 11.65 -10.22 -1.50
N THR A 189 12.06 -11.45 -1.20
CA THR A 189 11.70 -12.09 0.08
C THR A 189 12.86 -12.63 0.91
N SER A 190 14.12 -12.38 0.51
CA SER A 190 15.34 -12.94 1.12
C SER A 190 15.40 -14.48 1.15
N SER A 191 14.46 -15.14 0.46
CA SER A 191 14.32 -16.59 0.40
C SER A 191 13.72 -17.01 -0.95
N GLN A 192 14.10 -18.18 -1.43
CA GLN A 192 13.33 -18.88 -2.45
C GLN A 192 12.23 -19.69 -1.76
N TYR A 193 11.14 -19.96 -2.44
CA TYR A 193 10.07 -20.77 -1.88
C TYR A 193 9.32 -21.58 -2.92
N THR A 194 8.71 -22.66 -2.43
CA THR A 194 7.70 -23.45 -3.12
C THR A 194 6.47 -23.52 -2.22
N GLU A 195 5.31 -23.12 -2.73
CA GLU A 195 4.04 -23.11 -2.01
C GLU A 195 3.00 -23.90 -2.81
N THR A 196 2.16 -24.67 -2.12
CA THR A 196 1.05 -25.42 -2.72
C THR A 196 -0.25 -24.77 -2.29
N TYR A 197 -1.06 -24.41 -3.28
CA TYR A 197 -2.36 -23.79 -3.10
C TYR A 197 -3.50 -24.71 -3.53
N THR A 198 -4.66 -24.51 -2.93
CA THR A 198 -5.93 -25.06 -3.41
C THR A 198 -6.99 -23.97 -3.32
N ASN A 199 -7.57 -23.58 -4.46
CA ASN A 199 -8.59 -22.52 -4.55
C ASN A 199 -8.18 -21.24 -3.79
N GLY A 200 -6.95 -20.75 -4.01
CA GLY A 200 -6.41 -19.54 -3.40
C GLY A 200 -5.95 -19.70 -1.95
N LYS A 201 -6.19 -20.86 -1.30
CA LYS A 201 -5.75 -21.13 0.07
C LYS A 201 -4.40 -21.84 0.07
N LEU A 202 -3.43 -21.30 0.81
CA LEU A 202 -2.16 -21.96 1.06
C LEU A 202 -2.38 -23.25 1.87
N ILE A 203 -1.89 -24.37 1.36
CA ILE A 203 -1.95 -25.68 2.01
C ILE A 203 -0.62 -25.98 2.71
N SER A 204 0.48 -25.78 2.00
CA SER A 204 1.83 -25.96 2.53
C SER A 204 2.81 -25.07 1.78
N GLY A 205 3.90 -24.71 2.43
CA GLY A 205 5.00 -23.99 1.84
C GLY A 205 6.32 -24.45 2.43
N GLU A 206 7.35 -24.30 1.61
CA GLU A 206 8.73 -24.51 1.96
C GLU A 206 9.51 -23.29 1.48
N SER A 207 10.36 -22.73 2.34
CA SER A 207 11.26 -21.64 1.97
C SER A 207 12.69 -21.99 2.36
N THR A 208 13.65 -21.50 1.57
CA THR A 208 15.08 -21.66 1.84
C THR A 208 15.74 -20.30 1.83
N ASP A 209 16.48 -19.97 2.87
CA ASP A 209 17.14 -18.69 3.02
C ASP A 209 18.57 -18.65 2.47
N ASP A 210 19.29 -17.56 2.73
CA ASP A 210 20.66 -17.37 2.26
C ASP A 210 21.71 -18.23 2.98
N GLN A 211 21.32 -18.91 4.05
CA GLN A 211 22.16 -19.85 4.80
C GLN A 211 21.77 -21.31 4.50
N ASP A 212 21.00 -21.53 3.43
CA ASP A 212 20.46 -22.84 3.03
C ASP A 212 19.61 -23.52 4.11
N VAL A 213 19.05 -22.73 5.04
CA VAL A 213 18.12 -23.24 6.06
C VAL A 213 16.72 -23.32 5.47
N THR A 214 16.14 -24.51 5.52
CA THR A 214 14.78 -24.78 5.03
C THR A 214 13.74 -24.65 6.13
N TYR A 215 12.65 -23.93 5.85
CA TYR A 215 11.51 -23.73 6.73
C TYR A 215 10.22 -24.24 6.09
N LYS A 216 9.48 -25.07 6.82
CA LYS A 216 8.15 -25.56 6.41
C LYS A 216 7.05 -24.81 7.14
N TYR A 217 5.97 -24.49 6.44
CA TYR A 217 4.85 -23.72 6.99
C TYR A 217 3.53 -24.04 6.29
N THR A 218 2.42 -23.75 6.96
CA THR A 218 1.06 -23.83 6.39
C THR A 218 0.37 -22.47 6.35
N SER A 219 1.07 -21.44 6.84
CA SER A 219 0.68 -20.04 6.74
C SER A 219 1.92 -19.21 6.40
N ASN A 220 1.81 -18.34 5.40
CA ASN A 220 2.91 -17.49 4.97
C ASN A 220 3.22 -16.38 5.99
N MET A 221 2.30 -16.06 6.91
CA MET A 221 2.51 -15.05 7.94
C MET A 221 1.89 -15.49 9.27
N THR A 222 2.73 -15.58 10.31
CA THR A 222 2.30 -15.85 11.68
C THR A 222 2.61 -14.63 12.55
N MET A 223 1.61 -14.14 13.28
CA MET A 223 1.80 -13.01 14.19
C MET A 223 2.62 -13.42 15.43
N PRO A 224 3.45 -12.51 15.97
CA PRO A 224 4.17 -12.75 17.23
C PRO A 224 3.19 -12.99 18.37
N LYS A 225 3.64 -13.74 19.38
CA LYS A 225 2.81 -14.10 20.53
C LYS A 225 3.62 -14.01 21.82
N PHE A 226 2.99 -13.55 22.89
CA PHE A 226 3.59 -13.73 24.22
C PHE A 226 3.67 -15.23 24.53
N LYS A 227 4.74 -15.68 25.17
CA LYS A 227 4.93 -17.11 25.48
C LYS A 227 3.76 -17.64 26.32
N GLY A 228 3.01 -18.58 25.76
CA GLY A 228 1.78 -19.12 26.36
C GLY A 228 0.52 -18.26 26.15
N GLY A 229 0.53 -17.34 25.20
CA GLY A 229 -0.63 -16.60 24.73
C GLY A 229 -0.97 -15.33 25.51
N MET A 230 -2.03 -14.66 25.08
CA MET A 230 -2.44 -13.36 25.63
C MET A 230 -2.94 -13.46 27.07
N ASP A 231 -3.52 -14.58 27.49
CA ASP A 231 -3.94 -14.78 28.89
C ASP A 231 -2.75 -14.75 29.86
N ARG A 232 -1.62 -15.35 29.45
CA ARG A 232 -0.37 -15.26 30.21
C ARG A 232 0.22 -13.87 30.16
N PHE A 233 0.12 -13.18 29.04
CA PHE A 233 0.53 -11.77 28.95
C PHE A 233 -0.24 -10.90 29.95
N TYR A 234 -1.57 -11.01 29.99
CA TYR A 234 -2.37 -10.25 30.96
C TYR A 234 -2.08 -10.66 32.41
N SER A 235 -1.79 -11.93 32.66
CA SER A 235 -1.37 -12.39 33.99
C SER A 235 -0.01 -11.81 34.40
N TYR A 236 0.94 -11.75 33.46
CA TYR A 236 2.21 -11.05 33.63
C TYR A 236 1.97 -9.58 33.97
N LEU A 237 1.12 -8.87 33.22
CA LEU A 237 0.81 -7.47 33.48
C LEU A 237 0.24 -7.25 34.89
N ARG A 238 -0.75 -8.06 35.33
CA ARG A 238 -1.32 -7.92 36.68
C ARG A 238 -0.29 -8.02 37.80
N GLY A 239 0.73 -8.85 37.62
CA GLY A 239 1.79 -9.04 38.63
C GLY A 239 2.94 -8.03 38.55
N HIS A 240 3.06 -7.27 37.45
CA HIS A 240 4.23 -6.43 37.18
C HIS A 240 3.90 -4.96 36.96
N VAL A 241 2.63 -4.60 36.74
CA VAL A 241 2.17 -3.22 36.62
C VAL A 241 2.15 -2.55 37.99
N ASN A 242 2.86 -1.43 38.08
CA ASN A 242 2.89 -0.55 39.24
C ASN A 242 1.99 0.66 38.98
N TYR A 243 0.78 0.63 39.53
CA TYR A 243 -0.15 1.75 39.37
C TYR A 243 0.41 3.02 40.04
N PRO A 244 0.66 4.13 39.30
CA PRO A 244 1.23 5.35 39.87
C PRO A 244 0.37 5.95 40.99
N GLU A 245 0.99 6.31 42.12
CA GLU A 245 0.28 6.77 43.32
C GLU A 245 -0.50 8.08 43.12
N ASN A 246 -0.02 8.96 42.26
CA ASN A 246 -0.73 10.19 41.90
C ASN A 246 -1.99 9.89 41.09
N CYS A 247 -1.92 8.97 40.13
CA CYS A 247 -3.09 8.50 39.37
C CYS A 247 -4.09 7.80 40.29
N ARG A 248 -3.60 6.97 41.22
CA ARG A 248 -4.44 6.24 42.18
C ARG A 248 -5.21 7.21 43.08
N ARG A 249 -4.53 8.19 43.69
CA ARG A 249 -5.16 9.22 44.54
C ARG A 249 -6.15 10.10 43.79
N ALA A 250 -5.89 10.38 42.51
CA ALA A 250 -6.75 11.19 41.67
C ALA A 250 -7.86 10.39 40.95
N GLY A 251 -7.96 9.07 41.16
CA GLY A 251 -8.97 8.23 40.50
C GLY A 251 -8.80 8.10 38.98
N ILE A 252 -7.60 8.34 38.44
CA ILE A 252 -7.35 8.41 36.99
C ILE A 252 -7.21 7.01 36.41
N THR A 253 -8.23 6.50 35.73
CA THR A 253 -8.21 5.22 35.00
C THR A 253 -8.10 5.42 33.49
N GLY A 254 -7.77 4.35 32.76
CA GLY A 254 -7.86 4.35 31.29
C GLY A 254 -6.98 3.32 30.61
N VAL A 255 -6.84 3.45 29.29
CA VAL A 255 -6.10 2.51 28.44
C VAL A 255 -4.90 3.21 27.82
N ALA A 256 -3.72 2.59 27.90
CA ALA A 256 -2.54 2.96 27.14
C ALA A 256 -2.36 1.97 25.99
N ILE A 257 -2.38 2.45 24.74
CA ILE A 257 -2.05 1.64 23.56
C ILE A 257 -0.55 1.70 23.36
N VAL A 258 0.13 0.60 23.64
CA VAL A 258 1.58 0.49 23.48
C VAL A 258 1.90 -0.12 22.13
N LYS A 259 2.67 0.60 21.32
CA LYS A 259 3.29 0.14 20.09
C LYS A 259 4.73 -0.28 20.37
N PHE A 260 5.12 -1.45 19.87
CA PHE A 260 6.46 -1.98 19.99
C PHE A 260 6.78 -2.89 18.81
N THR A 261 8.05 -3.25 18.69
CA THR A 261 8.52 -4.17 17.66
C THR A 261 8.97 -5.47 18.35
N VAL A 262 8.44 -6.60 17.90
CA VAL A 262 8.94 -7.93 18.29
C VAL A 262 10.04 -8.31 17.31
N GLU A 263 11.24 -8.49 17.85
CA GLU A 263 12.42 -8.89 17.07
C GLU A 263 12.40 -10.38 16.73
N LYS A 264 13.31 -10.78 15.83
CA LYS A 264 13.49 -12.18 15.42
C LYS A 264 13.89 -13.11 16.57
N ASP A 265 14.52 -12.56 17.62
CA ASP A 265 14.92 -13.28 18.84
C ASP A 265 13.86 -13.20 19.96
N GLY A 266 12.74 -12.53 19.70
CA GLY A 266 11.66 -12.35 20.67
C GLY A 266 11.82 -11.17 21.62
N THR A 267 12.92 -10.41 21.54
CA THR A 267 13.09 -9.18 22.32
C THR A 267 12.14 -8.08 21.83
N LEU A 268 11.86 -7.12 22.71
CA LEU A 268 11.00 -5.97 22.38
C LEU A 268 11.85 -4.70 22.20
N THR A 269 11.70 -4.05 21.06
CA THR A 269 12.32 -2.76 20.74
C THR A 269 11.26 -1.71 20.40
N ASP A 270 11.68 -0.45 20.24
CA ASP A 270 10.82 0.68 19.84
C ASP A 270 9.53 0.86 20.68
N VAL A 271 9.57 0.45 21.96
CA VAL A 271 8.43 0.50 22.88
C VAL A 271 8.03 1.94 23.16
N LYS A 272 6.83 2.32 22.71
CA LYS A 272 6.24 3.65 22.90
C LYS A 272 4.73 3.58 23.01
N VAL A 273 4.12 4.58 23.64
CA VAL A 273 2.67 4.69 23.72
C VAL A 273 2.18 5.60 22.60
N VAL A 274 1.14 5.17 21.87
CA VAL A 274 0.59 5.92 20.73
C VAL A 274 -0.79 6.53 21.01
N ASN A 275 -1.44 6.10 22.08
CA ASN A 275 -2.68 6.69 22.59
C ASN A 275 -2.79 6.40 24.09
N TYR A 276 -3.10 7.42 24.90
CA TYR A 276 -3.20 7.31 26.35
C TYR A 276 -3.94 8.49 26.96
N VAL A 277 -4.38 8.31 28.20
CA VAL A 277 -5.16 9.30 28.96
C VAL A 277 -4.34 10.10 29.97
N ASN A 278 -3.18 9.58 30.38
CA ASN A 278 -2.33 10.20 31.40
C ASN A 278 -0.86 9.78 31.22
N ASP A 279 0.06 10.73 31.38
CA ASP A 279 1.51 10.54 31.17
C ASP A 279 2.11 9.49 32.10
N ASP A 280 1.67 9.41 33.35
CA ASP A 280 2.27 8.50 34.33
C ASP A 280 1.80 7.06 34.12
N LEU A 281 0.53 6.87 33.72
CA LEU A 281 0.05 5.57 33.23
C LEU A 281 0.80 5.14 31.96
N ALA A 282 1.07 6.07 31.05
CA ALA A 282 1.83 5.81 29.83
C ALA A 282 3.29 5.41 30.14
N LYS A 283 3.97 6.12 31.05
CA LYS A 283 5.33 5.77 31.52
C LYS A 283 5.36 4.37 32.12
N GLU A 284 4.36 4.03 32.92
CA GLU A 284 4.25 2.70 33.52
C GLU A 284 4.04 1.61 32.45
N ALA A 285 3.15 1.86 31.48
CA ALA A 285 2.93 0.96 30.35
C ALA A 285 4.22 0.71 29.55
N VAL A 286 5.03 1.75 29.30
CA VAL A 286 6.35 1.58 28.67
C VAL A 286 7.29 0.78 29.55
N ARG A 287 7.36 1.05 30.85
CA ARG A 287 8.24 0.36 31.80
C ARG A 287 7.96 -1.14 31.85
N VAL A 288 6.69 -1.53 32.02
CA VAL A 288 6.30 -2.94 32.14
C VAL A 288 6.56 -3.71 30.84
N MET A 289 6.37 -3.07 29.69
CA MET A 289 6.66 -3.67 28.38
C MET A 289 8.16 -3.81 28.12
N LYS A 290 8.97 -2.81 28.47
CA LYS A 290 10.44 -2.92 28.40
C LYS A 290 11.02 -4.03 29.29
N ARG A 291 10.28 -4.45 30.32
CA ARG A 291 10.63 -5.57 31.21
C ARG A 291 9.94 -6.88 30.85
N SER A 292 9.14 -6.89 29.78
CA SER A 292 8.48 -8.11 29.32
C SER A 292 9.51 -9.20 29.06
N PRO A 293 9.21 -10.47 29.40
CA PRO A 293 10.00 -11.58 28.92
C PRO A 293 9.95 -11.66 27.39
N LEU A 294 10.81 -12.52 26.83
CA LEU A 294 10.86 -12.79 25.39
C LEU A 294 9.51 -13.28 24.86
N TRP A 295 9.13 -12.77 23.70
CA TRP A 295 7.98 -13.18 22.92
C TRP A 295 8.39 -14.25 21.91
N GLU A 296 7.43 -15.03 21.43
CA GLU A 296 7.58 -15.79 20.21
C GLU A 296 7.55 -14.80 19.03
N PRO A 297 8.57 -14.80 18.16
CA PRO A 297 8.64 -13.88 17.04
C PRO A 297 7.51 -14.12 16.04
N GLY A 298 7.22 -13.11 15.22
CA GLY A 298 6.42 -13.33 14.04
C GLY A 298 7.19 -14.19 13.04
N LEU A 299 6.49 -14.94 12.19
CA LEU A 299 7.11 -15.73 11.14
C LEU A 299 6.61 -15.23 9.78
N TYR A 300 7.53 -15.11 8.82
CA TYR A 300 7.20 -14.94 7.41
C TYR A 300 7.77 -16.12 6.64
N ARG A 301 6.91 -16.90 5.97
CA ARG A 301 7.26 -18.16 5.29
C ARG A 301 8.11 -19.09 6.17
N GLY A 302 7.70 -19.23 7.43
CA GLY A 302 8.37 -20.06 8.44
C GLY A 302 9.62 -19.44 9.07
N LYS A 303 10.19 -18.36 8.51
CA LYS A 303 11.38 -17.70 9.04
C LYS A 303 11.04 -16.60 10.05
N PRO A 304 11.77 -16.48 11.18
CA PRO A 304 11.60 -15.37 12.12
C PRO A 304 11.71 -14.00 11.44
N ALA A 305 10.67 -13.19 11.63
CA ALA A 305 10.52 -11.87 11.04
C ALA A 305 10.22 -10.83 12.11
N ARG A 306 10.78 -9.63 11.91
CA ARG A 306 10.52 -8.48 12.77
C ARG A 306 9.08 -7.99 12.51
N VAL A 307 8.27 -7.86 13.55
CA VAL A 307 6.86 -7.45 13.42
C VAL A 307 6.54 -6.31 14.39
N ALA A 308 5.99 -5.21 13.86
CA ALA A 308 5.42 -4.16 14.69
C ALA A 308 4.05 -4.62 15.22
N PHE A 309 3.85 -4.46 16.52
CA PHE A 309 2.65 -4.93 17.22
C PHE A 309 2.14 -3.87 18.21
N ASN A 310 0.82 -3.89 18.44
CA ASN A 310 0.17 -2.97 19.37
C ASN A 310 -0.62 -3.76 20.39
N VAL A 311 -0.53 -3.40 21.67
CA VAL A 311 -1.37 -3.98 22.72
C VAL A 311 -2.01 -2.88 23.58
N PRO A 312 -3.31 -3.02 23.93
CA PRO A 312 -3.92 -2.17 24.94
C PRO A 312 -3.54 -2.66 26.35
N ILE A 313 -3.08 -1.74 27.19
CA ILE A 313 -2.86 -1.98 28.63
C ILE A 313 -3.88 -1.15 29.40
N SER A 314 -4.79 -1.84 30.08
CA SER A 314 -5.86 -1.22 30.86
C SER A 314 -5.44 -0.99 32.31
N PHE A 315 -5.58 0.24 32.77
CA PHE A 315 -5.36 0.67 34.14
C PHE A 315 -6.72 0.94 34.80
N ASN A 316 -7.15 0.00 35.63
CA ASN A 316 -8.38 0.13 36.41
C ASN A 316 -8.04 0.10 37.90
N ILE A 317 -8.76 0.91 38.67
CA ILE A 317 -8.73 0.83 40.13
C ILE A 317 -9.76 -0.24 40.49
N SER A 318 -9.33 -1.45 40.79
CA SER A 318 -10.22 -2.45 41.37
C SER A 318 -10.66 -1.94 42.75
N SER A 319 -11.96 -1.74 42.94
CA SER A 319 -12.55 -1.59 44.28
C SER A 319 -12.44 -2.95 44.98
N HIS A 320 -11.52 -3.08 45.93
CA HIS A 320 -11.58 -4.15 46.92
C HIS A 320 -12.28 -3.65 48.17
#